data_AF-A0A178ZRV7-F1
#
_entry.id   AF-A0A178ZRV7-F1
#
_cell.length_a   1.000
_cell.length_b   1.000
_cell.length_c   1.000
_cell.angle_alpha   90.00
_cell.angle_beta   90.00
_cell.angle_gamma   90.00
#
_symmetry.space_group_name_H-M   'P 1'
#
loop_
_entity.id
_entity.type
_entity.pdbx_description
1 polymer ?
#
loop_
_entity_poly.entity_id
_entity_poly.type
_entity_poly.pdbx_seq_one_letter_code
_entity_poly.pdbx_strand_id
1 'polypeptide(L)'
;MATLEEKTIETERSLTYTYYVSPKTNDNSLHQLYLPYQIIVPDCLGNAGTSKPRDVSKYKWSGQCADLLDILRAEDIEKVVVIGHDWGCILAQRFCQSPSKNEKFDLVKFNALTKERFGYPLFRYWYFLTFPDGYKVIDSKLERFSAVLHGADPDWMKTMFAGKDAMVNYMSGNERVALKPYAADPKWRDDFMQRFTKAGFQAPTNWYKAHLTNVQWEDDQSIPKENHVVNVPFFFVGCTGDTVGRTDLINILREAGYLPDFEMT
;
A
#
# COMPACT_ATOMS: atom_id res chain seq x y z
N MET A 1 -12.13 4.87 24.88
CA MET A 1 -11.23 4.41 23.81
C MET A 1 -10.03 5.32 23.84
N ALA A 2 -8.80 4.79 23.86
CA ALA A 2 -7.61 5.62 23.71
C ALA A 2 -7.70 6.34 22.36
N THR A 3 -7.81 7.66 22.39
CA THR A 3 -7.83 8.49 21.18
C THR A 3 -6.40 8.68 20.70
N LEU A 4 -6.14 8.41 19.43
CA LEU A 4 -4.85 8.76 18.83
C LEU A 4 -4.76 10.28 18.71
N GLU A 5 -3.62 10.84 19.08
CA GLU A 5 -3.30 12.25 18.86
C GLU A 5 -2.86 12.45 17.41
N GLU A 6 -3.53 13.36 16.70
CA GLU A 6 -3.09 13.78 15.36
C GLU A 6 -1.92 14.77 15.49
N LYS A 7 -0.82 14.49 14.80
CA LYS A 7 0.37 15.32 14.74
C LYS A 7 0.79 15.57 13.30
N THR A 8 1.57 16.62 13.11
CA THR A 8 2.22 16.93 11.83
C THR A 8 3.70 17.19 12.03
N ILE A 9 4.51 16.81 11.04
CA ILE A 9 5.93 17.20 10.96
C ILE A 9 6.27 17.67 9.55
N GLU A 10 7.25 18.56 9.43
CA GLU A 10 7.95 18.81 8.17
C GLU A 10 9.22 17.96 8.14
N THR A 11 9.34 17.11 7.12
CA THR A 11 10.47 16.19 6.94
C THR A 11 11.68 16.91 6.33
N GLU A 12 12.86 16.30 6.43
CA GLU A 12 14.08 16.80 5.78
C GLU A 12 13.93 16.95 4.25
N ARG A 13 12.96 16.25 3.66
CA ARG A 13 12.63 16.30 2.22
C ARG A 13 11.64 17.42 1.86
N SER A 14 11.33 18.32 2.79
CA SER A 14 10.36 19.41 2.67
C SER A 14 8.96 18.92 2.33
N LEU A 15 8.55 17.82 2.96
CA LEU A 15 7.20 17.27 2.87
C LEU A 15 6.57 17.30 4.25
N THR A 16 5.36 17.87 4.37
CA THR A 16 4.54 17.75 5.57
C THR A 16 3.91 16.37 5.63
N TYR A 17 4.11 15.64 6.74
CA TYR A 17 3.42 14.39 7.05
C TYR A 17 2.41 14.60 8.18
N THR A 18 1.24 13.99 8.03
CA THR A 18 0.27 13.81 9.12
C THR A 18 0.39 12.38 9.63
N TYR A 19 0.38 12.21 10.94
CA TYR A 19 0.39 10.89 11.57
C TYR A 19 -0.37 10.92 12.89
N TYR A 20 -0.77 9.74 13.33
CA TYR A 20 -1.56 9.54 14.54
C TYR A 20 -0.76 8.72 15.53
N VAL A 21 -0.64 9.20 16.76
CA VAL A 21 0.16 8.54 17.80
C VAL A 21 -0.69 8.21 19.02
N SER A 22 -0.57 7.00 19.55
CA SER A 22 -1.18 6.65 20.83
C SER A 22 -0.40 7.27 21.98
N PRO A 23 -1.03 7.49 23.15
CA PRO A 23 -0.29 7.80 24.36
C PRO A 23 0.84 6.78 24.60
N LYS A 24 1.97 7.23 25.15
CA LYS A 24 3.05 6.34 25.60
C LYS A 24 2.49 5.47 26.73
N THR A 25 2.40 4.16 26.51
CA THR A 25 1.93 3.21 27.52
C THR A 25 3.07 2.98 28.52
N ASN A 26 3.13 3.79 29.57
CA ASN A 26 3.98 3.51 30.74
C ASN A 26 3.27 2.62 31.77
N ASP A 27 2.01 2.26 31.49
CA ASP A 27 1.15 1.54 32.41
C ASP A 27 0.57 0.31 31.72
N ASN A 28 0.88 -0.87 32.26
CA ASN A 28 0.34 -2.16 31.84
C ASN A 28 -1.19 -2.27 32.09
N SER A 29 -1.82 -1.25 32.69
CA SER A 29 -3.25 -1.26 33.03
C SER A 29 -4.20 -0.77 31.93
N LEU A 30 -3.70 -0.16 30.85
CA LEU A 30 -4.55 0.48 29.83
C LEU A 30 -5.00 -0.50 28.72
N HIS A 31 -5.96 -1.36 29.07
CA HIS A 31 -6.67 -2.32 28.22
C HIS A 31 -7.64 -1.72 27.17
N GLN A 32 -7.22 -0.74 26.37
CA GLN A 32 -8.11 -0.21 25.30
C GLN A 32 -7.53 -0.33 23.88
N LEU A 33 -6.23 -0.60 23.76
CA LEU A 33 -5.61 -1.30 22.65
C LEU A 33 -4.85 -2.44 23.34
N TYR A 34 -5.18 -3.70 23.09
CA TYR A 34 -4.72 -4.88 23.87
C TYR A 34 -3.20 -5.14 23.85
N LEU A 35 -2.39 -4.19 23.42
CA LEU A 35 -0.97 -4.35 23.15
C LEU A 35 -0.14 -3.35 23.98
N PRO A 36 0.94 -3.79 24.63
CA PRO A 36 1.83 -2.94 25.43
C PRO A 36 2.77 -2.09 24.55
N TYR A 37 2.28 -1.59 23.41
CA TYR A 37 3.06 -0.87 22.41
C TYR A 37 2.47 0.51 22.16
N GLN A 38 3.34 1.51 22.01
CA GLN A 38 2.97 2.78 21.40
C GLN A 38 2.68 2.54 19.92
N ILE A 39 1.55 3.05 19.44
CA ILE A 39 1.12 2.91 18.04
C ILE A 39 1.35 4.23 17.32
N ILE A 40 2.01 4.18 16.17
CA ILE A 40 2.12 5.29 15.22
C ILE A 40 1.51 4.87 13.89
N VAL A 41 0.58 5.67 13.39
CA VAL A 41 -0.11 5.44 12.12
C VAL A 41 0.10 6.66 11.22
N PRO A 42 1.06 6.62 10.28
CA PRO A 42 1.28 7.72 9.35
C PRO A 42 0.26 7.68 8.20
N ASP A 43 -0.24 8.85 7.80
CA ASP A 43 -0.81 9.01 6.48
C ASP A 43 0.34 8.91 5.46
N CYS A 44 0.34 7.85 4.65
CA CYS A 44 1.36 7.62 3.63
C CYS A 44 1.42 8.74 2.59
N LEU A 45 2.60 8.99 1.99
CA LEU A 45 2.80 10.05 0.98
C LEU A 45 1.69 10.04 -0.07
N GLY A 46 1.09 11.19 -0.34
CA GLY A 46 -0.01 11.32 -1.29
C GLY A 46 -1.41 11.08 -0.71
N ASN A 47 -1.55 10.69 0.56
CA ASN A 47 -2.84 10.38 1.19
C ASN A 47 -3.23 11.41 2.26
N ALA A 48 -4.54 11.57 2.46
CA ALA A 48 -5.17 12.27 3.60
C ALA A 48 -4.50 13.60 4.00
N GLY A 49 -3.92 13.73 5.20
CA GLY A 49 -3.27 14.97 5.66
C GLY A 49 -1.87 15.20 5.08
N THR A 50 -1.18 14.13 4.69
CA THR A 50 0.20 14.18 4.18
C THR A 50 0.31 14.83 2.80
N SER A 51 1.48 15.41 2.54
CA SER A 51 1.88 16.05 1.29
C SER A 51 1.58 15.20 0.06
N LYS A 52 1.24 15.88 -1.04
CA LYS A 52 0.76 15.28 -2.30
C LYS A 52 1.61 15.75 -3.49
N PRO A 53 2.93 15.49 -3.51
CA PRO A 53 3.77 15.96 -4.60
C PRO A 53 3.30 15.37 -5.93
N ARG A 54 3.31 16.19 -6.98
CA ARG A 54 2.99 15.74 -8.35
C ARG A 54 4.15 15.00 -9.00
N ASP A 55 5.37 15.33 -8.60
CA ASP A 55 6.60 14.71 -9.08
C ASP A 55 6.67 13.25 -8.58
N VAL A 56 6.63 12.31 -9.53
CA VAL A 56 6.66 10.87 -9.29
C VAL A 56 7.98 10.44 -8.63
N SER A 57 9.09 11.14 -8.90
CA SER A 57 10.39 10.81 -8.30
C SER A 57 10.40 10.94 -6.77
N LYS A 58 9.50 11.76 -6.21
CA LYS A 58 9.33 11.92 -4.76
C LYS A 58 8.74 10.68 -4.08
N TYR A 59 8.15 9.76 -4.83
CA TYR A 59 7.53 8.53 -4.29
C TYR A 59 8.51 7.35 -4.19
N LYS A 60 9.80 7.56 -4.46
CA LYS A 60 10.82 6.51 -4.27
C LYS A 60 10.82 5.97 -2.83
N TRP A 61 10.99 4.66 -2.65
CA TRP A 61 10.82 4.02 -1.35
C TRP A 61 11.83 4.49 -0.31
N SER A 62 13.12 4.67 -0.67
CA SER A 62 14.12 5.20 0.27
C SER A 62 13.75 6.57 0.81
N GLY A 63 13.15 7.42 -0.03
CA GLY A 63 12.70 8.74 0.37
C GLY A 63 11.56 8.63 1.40
N GLN A 64 10.56 7.80 1.11
CA GLN A 64 9.46 7.58 2.05
C GLN A 64 9.94 6.93 3.36
N CYS A 65 10.92 6.03 3.31
CA CYS A 65 11.54 5.49 4.53
C CYS A 65 12.24 6.58 5.35
N ALA A 66 12.95 7.51 4.69
CA ALA A 66 13.56 8.66 5.36
C ALA A 66 12.50 9.56 6.03
N ASP A 67 11.40 9.84 5.34
CA ASP A 67 10.27 10.61 5.90
C ASP A 67 9.68 9.93 7.15
N LEU A 68 9.53 8.60 7.12
CA LEU A 68 9.05 7.83 8.28
C LEU A 68 10.07 7.81 9.42
N LEU A 69 11.37 7.77 9.12
CA LEU A 69 12.43 7.90 10.14
C LEU A 69 12.38 9.26 10.83
N ASP A 70 12.04 10.34 10.13
CA ASP A 70 11.85 11.66 10.75
C ASP A 70 10.70 11.66 11.76
N ILE A 71 9.61 10.92 11.48
CA ILE A 71 8.51 10.72 12.46
C ILE A 71 9.04 9.98 13.70
N LEU A 72 9.79 8.90 13.52
CA LEU A 72 10.34 8.13 14.65
C LEU A 72 11.31 8.97 15.50
N ARG A 73 12.16 9.79 14.86
CA ARG A 73 13.05 10.72 15.56
C ARG A 73 12.27 11.77 16.34
N ALA A 74 11.20 12.33 15.76
CA ALA A 74 10.35 13.32 16.44
C ALA A 74 9.63 12.74 17.67
N GLU A 75 9.33 11.43 17.67
CA GLU A 75 8.69 10.74 18.79
C GLU A 75 9.68 10.09 19.78
N ASP A 76 10.98 10.24 19.53
CA ASP A 76 12.07 9.64 20.32
C ASP A 76 12.00 8.10 20.35
N ILE A 77 11.88 7.50 19.15
CA ILE A 77 11.77 6.04 18.96
C ILE A 77 12.97 5.50 18.20
N GLU A 78 13.72 4.62 18.86
CA GLU A 78 14.90 3.95 18.28
C GLU A 78 14.57 2.59 17.64
N LYS A 79 13.55 1.89 18.15
CA LYS A 79 13.16 0.54 17.71
C LYS A 79 11.68 0.50 17.41
N VAL A 80 11.33 -0.07 16.27
CA VAL A 80 9.96 -0.13 15.78
C VAL A 80 9.66 -1.50 15.20
N VAL A 81 8.42 -1.96 15.38
CA VAL A 81 7.84 -3.05 14.58
C VAL A 81 7.08 -2.40 13.43
N VAL A 82 7.56 -2.60 12.21
CA VAL A 82 6.92 -2.02 11.02
C VAL A 82 5.86 -2.97 10.50
N ILE A 83 4.64 -2.48 10.36
CA ILE A 83 3.50 -3.25 9.84
C ILE A 83 3.04 -2.59 8.54
N GLY A 84 2.92 -3.39 7.49
CA GLY A 84 2.48 -2.96 6.17
C GLY A 84 1.27 -3.75 5.68
N HIS A 85 0.48 -3.13 4.80
CA HIS A 85 -0.59 -3.77 4.03
C HIS A 85 -0.54 -3.28 2.59
N ASP A 86 -0.71 -4.17 1.60
CA ASP A 86 -0.62 -3.85 0.16
C ASP A 86 0.70 -3.14 -0.18
N TRP A 87 0.68 -1.93 -0.76
CA TRP A 87 1.87 -1.11 -0.97
C TRP A 87 2.64 -0.79 0.32
N GLY A 88 1.95 -0.73 1.45
CA GLY A 88 2.58 -0.61 2.76
C GLY A 88 3.47 -1.80 3.11
N CYS A 89 3.17 -3.02 2.63
CA CYS A 89 4.07 -4.16 2.78
C CYS A 89 5.39 -3.93 2.04
N ILE A 90 5.32 -3.38 0.82
CA ILE A 90 6.50 -3.09 0.01
C ILE A 90 7.34 -1.98 0.67
N LEU A 91 6.70 -0.94 1.20
CA LEU A 91 7.39 0.10 1.95
C LEU A 91 8.02 -0.45 3.25
N ALA A 92 7.31 -1.31 3.99
CA ALA A 92 7.86 -1.95 5.18
C ALA A 92 9.08 -2.83 4.86
N GLN A 93 9.03 -3.59 3.77
CA GLN A 93 10.16 -4.36 3.26
C GLN A 93 11.35 -3.45 2.93
N ARG A 94 11.13 -2.31 2.25
CA ARG A 94 12.19 -1.33 1.99
C ARG A 94 12.77 -0.77 3.28
N PHE A 95 11.93 -0.50 4.27
CA PHE A 95 12.38 0.02 5.57
C PHE A 95 13.36 -0.94 6.25
N CYS A 96 13.15 -2.24 6.08
CA CYS A 96 14.06 -3.30 6.52
C CYS A 96 15.19 -3.62 5.52
N GLN A 97 15.37 -2.82 4.46
CA GLN A 97 16.41 -2.97 3.42
C GLN A 97 16.37 -4.31 2.65
N SER A 98 15.19 -4.90 2.53
CA SER A 98 14.89 -6.16 1.81
C SER A 98 15.16 -6.06 0.29
N PRO A 99 15.45 -7.17 -0.43
CA PRO A 99 16.09 -7.12 -1.75
C PRO A 99 15.22 -6.54 -2.87
N SER A 100 15.93 -6.09 -3.90
CA SER A 100 15.37 -5.58 -5.14
C SER A 100 15.40 -6.61 -6.26
N LYS A 101 14.61 -6.37 -7.31
CA LYS A 101 14.65 -7.17 -8.54
C LYS A 101 15.81 -6.73 -9.43
N ASN A 102 16.50 -7.70 -10.04
CA ASN A 102 17.61 -7.42 -10.96
C ASN A 102 17.15 -6.75 -12.27
N GLU A 103 15.91 -6.97 -12.69
CA GLU A 103 15.38 -6.42 -13.94
C GLU A 103 14.41 -5.27 -13.69
N LYS A 104 14.42 -4.28 -14.61
CA LYS A 104 13.40 -3.24 -14.68
C LYS A 104 12.01 -3.86 -14.80
N PHE A 105 11.05 -3.26 -14.11
CA PHE A 105 9.65 -3.66 -14.19
C PHE A 105 9.07 -3.32 -15.56
N ASP A 106 8.39 -4.30 -16.14
CA ASP A 106 7.61 -4.17 -17.36
C ASP A 106 6.21 -4.76 -17.13
N LEU A 107 5.19 -3.91 -17.20
CA LEU A 107 3.80 -4.29 -16.91
C LEU A 107 3.23 -5.28 -17.95
N VAL A 108 3.64 -5.17 -19.22
CA VAL A 108 3.17 -6.07 -20.29
C VAL A 108 3.75 -7.46 -20.08
N LYS A 109 5.08 -7.55 -19.88
CA LYS A 109 5.79 -8.79 -19.58
C LYS A 109 5.24 -9.43 -18.31
N PHE A 110 5.04 -8.64 -17.24
CA PHE A 110 4.51 -9.14 -15.98
C PHE A 110 3.09 -9.71 -16.13
N ASN A 111 2.20 -9.00 -16.83
CA ASN A 111 0.84 -9.49 -17.07
C ASN A 111 0.80 -10.71 -17.99
N ALA A 112 1.71 -10.83 -18.96
CA ALA A 112 1.84 -12.02 -19.79
C ALA A 112 2.28 -13.24 -18.96
N LEU A 113 3.35 -13.11 -18.18
CA LEU A 113 3.88 -14.16 -17.30
C LEU A 113 2.84 -14.63 -16.27
N THR A 114 2.13 -13.69 -15.64
CA THR A 114 1.12 -14.03 -14.63
C THR A 114 -0.12 -14.64 -15.24
N LYS A 115 -0.50 -14.24 -16.46
CA LYS A 115 -1.56 -14.90 -17.22
C LYS A 115 -1.21 -16.34 -17.57
N GLU A 116 0.03 -16.60 -17.99
CA GLU A 116 0.52 -17.96 -18.26
C GLU A 116 0.52 -18.81 -16.98
N ARG A 117 1.05 -18.27 -15.88
CA ARG A 117 1.20 -19.00 -14.60
C ARG A 117 -0.12 -19.23 -13.86
N PHE A 118 -1.03 -18.26 -13.87
CA PHE A 118 -2.22 -18.26 -13.01
C PHE A 118 -3.54 -18.26 -13.79
N GLY A 119 -3.49 -18.18 -15.12
CA GLY A 119 -4.65 -18.10 -16.00
C GLY A 119 -5.24 -16.69 -16.17
N TYR A 120 -4.69 -15.67 -15.50
CA TYR A 120 -5.15 -14.29 -15.60
C TYR A 120 -4.03 -13.27 -15.29
N PRO A 121 -4.06 -12.07 -15.90
CA PRO A 121 -3.06 -11.03 -15.66
C PRO A 121 -3.29 -10.36 -14.29
N LEU A 122 -2.34 -10.47 -13.36
CA LEU A 122 -2.52 -9.96 -11.98
C LEU A 122 -2.70 -8.44 -11.91
N PHE A 123 -1.94 -7.69 -12.71
CA PHE A 123 -1.88 -6.22 -12.65
C PHE A 123 -2.56 -5.56 -13.85
N ARG A 124 -3.64 -6.15 -14.40
CA ARG A 124 -4.37 -5.54 -15.52
C ARG A 124 -4.94 -4.17 -15.15
N TYR A 125 -5.40 -3.98 -13.92
CA TYR A 125 -5.89 -2.69 -13.43
C TYR A 125 -4.87 -1.56 -13.43
N TRP A 126 -3.57 -1.86 -13.44
CA TRP A 126 -2.55 -0.82 -13.46
C TRP A 126 -2.69 0.05 -14.71
N TYR A 127 -3.10 -0.50 -15.85
CA TYR A 127 -3.35 0.31 -17.06
C TYR A 127 -4.37 1.44 -16.81
N PHE A 128 -5.36 1.22 -15.95
CA PHE A 128 -6.32 2.25 -15.56
C PHE A 128 -5.71 3.24 -14.54
N LEU A 129 -5.08 2.72 -13.47
CA LEU A 129 -4.52 3.56 -12.40
C LEU A 129 -3.33 4.42 -12.84
N THR A 130 -2.55 3.95 -13.80
CA THR A 130 -1.37 4.66 -14.33
C THR A 130 -1.67 5.43 -15.61
N PHE A 131 -2.89 5.35 -16.15
CA PHE A 131 -3.29 6.19 -17.28
C PHE A 131 -3.17 7.67 -16.88
N PRO A 132 -2.63 8.57 -17.73
CA PRO A 132 -2.37 9.96 -17.36
C PRO A 132 -3.54 10.65 -16.68
N ASP A 133 -4.76 10.41 -17.17
CA ASP A 133 -6.00 10.98 -16.64
C ASP A 133 -6.91 9.96 -15.92
N GLY A 134 -6.40 8.76 -15.61
CA GLY A 134 -7.18 7.71 -14.93
C GLY A 134 -7.73 8.16 -13.58
N TYR A 135 -6.93 8.94 -12.83
CA TYR A 135 -7.36 9.51 -11.55
C TYR A 135 -8.56 10.47 -11.69
N LYS A 136 -8.71 11.19 -12.81
CA LYS A 136 -9.87 12.07 -13.03
C LYS A 136 -11.17 11.26 -13.15
N VAL A 137 -11.08 10.07 -13.76
CA VAL A 137 -12.21 9.15 -13.84
C VAL A 137 -12.59 8.64 -12.45
N ILE A 138 -11.60 8.36 -11.59
CA ILE A 138 -11.83 7.99 -10.19
C ILE A 138 -12.48 9.14 -9.42
N ASP A 139 -11.89 10.34 -9.48
CA ASP A 139 -12.32 11.52 -8.72
C ASP A 139 -13.74 11.95 -9.09
N SER A 140 -14.14 11.80 -10.36
CA SER A 140 -15.51 12.11 -10.80
C SER A 140 -16.56 11.08 -10.36
N LYS A 141 -16.15 9.88 -9.91
CA LYS A 141 -17.05 8.75 -9.60
C LYS A 141 -16.57 7.95 -8.39
N LEU A 142 -16.25 8.65 -7.29
CA LEU A 142 -15.69 8.07 -6.07
C LEU A 142 -16.52 6.92 -5.48
N GLU A 143 -17.85 7.03 -5.47
CA GLU A 143 -18.71 5.93 -4.97
C GLU A 143 -18.54 4.65 -5.80
N ARG A 144 -18.39 4.78 -7.12
CA ARG A 144 -18.14 3.64 -7.99
C ARG A 144 -16.77 3.05 -7.70
N PHE A 145 -15.75 3.89 -7.53
CA PHE A 145 -14.43 3.40 -7.18
C PHE A 145 -14.41 2.71 -5.80
N SER A 146 -15.15 3.22 -4.81
CA SER A 146 -15.35 2.54 -3.53
C SER A 146 -15.97 1.14 -3.73
N ALA A 147 -16.97 1.02 -4.60
CA ALA A 147 -17.56 -0.27 -4.94
C ALA A 147 -16.59 -1.21 -5.70
N VAL A 148 -15.69 -0.68 -6.52
CA VAL A 148 -14.59 -1.48 -7.13
C VAL A 148 -13.73 -2.13 -6.04
N LEU A 149 -13.47 -1.42 -4.94
CA LEU A 149 -12.66 -1.92 -3.82
C LEU A 149 -13.42 -2.87 -2.87
N HIS A 150 -14.74 -2.74 -2.79
CA HIS A 150 -15.54 -3.36 -1.70
C HIS A 150 -16.74 -4.20 -2.16
N GLY A 151 -16.83 -4.56 -3.44
CA GLY A 151 -17.90 -5.44 -3.94
C GLY A 151 -17.92 -6.81 -3.25
N ALA A 152 -19.12 -7.35 -3.08
CA ALA A 152 -19.41 -8.56 -2.32
C ALA A 152 -19.20 -9.86 -3.09
N ASP A 153 -19.24 -9.80 -4.43
CA ASP A 153 -19.05 -10.97 -5.27
C ASP A 153 -17.69 -11.62 -4.95
N PRO A 154 -17.63 -12.94 -4.69
CA PRO A 154 -16.37 -13.61 -4.33
C PRO A 154 -15.25 -13.42 -5.36
N ASP A 155 -15.59 -13.32 -6.65
CA ASP A 155 -14.67 -13.09 -7.76
C ASP A 155 -14.59 -11.60 -8.15
N TRP A 156 -15.17 -10.69 -7.35
CA TRP A 156 -15.22 -9.26 -7.67
C TRP A 156 -13.84 -8.67 -7.90
N MET A 157 -12.89 -8.96 -7.00
CA MET A 157 -11.52 -8.48 -7.10
C MET A 157 -10.87 -8.99 -8.39
N LYS A 158 -11.00 -10.29 -8.70
CA LYS A 158 -10.50 -10.85 -9.96
C LYS A 158 -11.10 -10.16 -11.17
N THR A 159 -12.41 -9.95 -11.16
CA THR A 159 -13.15 -9.33 -12.26
C THR A 159 -12.65 -7.90 -12.49
N MET A 160 -12.60 -7.08 -11.44
CA MET A 160 -12.16 -5.69 -11.56
C MET A 160 -10.66 -5.57 -11.85
N PHE A 161 -9.82 -6.38 -11.20
CA PHE A 161 -8.37 -6.18 -11.20
C PHE A 161 -7.65 -6.89 -12.35
N ALA A 162 -8.18 -8.04 -12.80
CA ALA A 162 -7.61 -8.84 -13.88
C ALA A 162 -8.44 -8.79 -15.18
N GLY A 163 -9.70 -8.37 -15.10
CA GLY A 163 -10.60 -8.30 -16.25
C GLY A 163 -10.14 -7.27 -17.28
N LYS A 164 -10.21 -7.64 -18.56
CA LYS A 164 -9.89 -6.71 -19.66
C LYS A 164 -10.92 -5.58 -19.65
N ASP A 165 -10.42 -4.36 -19.42
CA ASP A 165 -11.18 -3.10 -19.46
C ASP A 165 -12.33 -3.06 -18.43
N ALA A 166 -12.32 -3.97 -17.45
CA ALA A 166 -13.41 -4.16 -16.49
C ALA A 166 -13.63 -2.93 -15.60
N MET A 167 -12.57 -2.38 -14.99
CA MET A 167 -12.68 -1.13 -14.25
C MET A 167 -13.13 0.03 -15.13
N VAL A 168 -12.65 0.14 -16.38
CA VAL A 168 -13.06 1.22 -17.29
C VAL A 168 -14.56 1.13 -17.59
N ASN A 169 -15.03 -0.07 -17.92
CA ASN A 169 -16.44 -0.34 -18.20
C ASN A 169 -17.30 -0.05 -16.97
N TYR A 170 -16.91 -0.58 -15.80
CA TYR A 170 -17.64 -0.35 -14.56
C TYR A 170 -17.67 1.13 -14.20
N MET A 171 -16.54 1.83 -14.27
CA MET A 171 -16.48 3.26 -13.99
C MET A 171 -17.27 4.08 -15.00
N SER A 172 -17.50 3.59 -16.22
CA SER A 172 -18.29 4.30 -17.24
C SER A 172 -19.80 4.02 -17.15
N GLY A 173 -20.18 2.88 -16.57
CA GLY A 173 -21.55 2.43 -16.41
C GLY A 173 -22.32 3.06 -15.23
N ASN A 174 -23.51 2.51 -14.98
CA ASN A 174 -24.47 2.95 -13.97
C ASN A 174 -24.95 1.81 -13.06
N GLU A 175 -24.52 0.58 -13.33
CA GLU A 175 -24.83 -0.60 -12.53
C GLU A 175 -24.31 -0.45 -11.10
N ARG A 176 -25.02 -1.06 -10.15
CA ARG A 176 -24.63 -1.15 -8.74
C ARG A 176 -24.35 -2.59 -8.40
N VAL A 177 -23.40 -2.81 -7.51
CA VAL A 177 -23.08 -4.13 -6.96
C VAL A 177 -23.34 -4.16 -5.46
N ALA A 178 -23.65 -5.34 -4.94
CA ALA A 178 -23.68 -5.55 -3.50
C ALA A 178 -22.26 -5.31 -2.92
N LEU A 179 -22.19 -4.74 -1.72
CA LEU A 179 -20.94 -4.50 -1.01
C LEU A 179 -20.73 -5.55 0.08
N LYS A 180 -19.47 -5.81 0.44
CA LYS A 180 -19.12 -6.69 1.56
C LYS A 180 -19.84 -6.20 2.84
N PRO A 181 -20.24 -7.11 3.76
CA PRO A 181 -21.05 -6.73 4.93
C PRO A 181 -20.46 -5.59 5.76
N TYR A 182 -19.14 -5.56 5.96
CA TYR A 182 -18.49 -4.47 6.70
C TYR A 182 -18.62 -3.13 5.96
N ALA A 183 -18.55 -3.11 4.64
CA ALA A 183 -18.61 -1.90 3.81
C ALA A 183 -20.04 -1.40 3.59
N ALA A 184 -21.05 -2.15 4.05
CA ALA A 184 -22.45 -1.71 4.04
C ALA A 184 -22.76 -0.68 5.14
N ASP A 185 -21.90 -0.57 6.17
CA ASP A 185 -22.00 0.48 7.18
C ASP A 185 -21.73 1.86 6.53
N PRO A 186 -22.67 2.82 6.59
CA PRO A 186 -22.51 4.15 6.04
C PRO A 186 -21.25 4.87 6.51
N LYS A 187 -20.76 4.57 7.73
CA LYS A 187 -19.53 5.16 8.27
C LYS A 187 -18.36 5.02 7.31
N TRP A 188 -18.11 3.82 6.77
CA TRP A 188 -16.94 3.58 5.93
C TRP A 188 -17.07 4.24 4.57
N ARG A 189 -18.29 4.30 4.02
CA ARG A 189 -18.57 5.06 2.81
C ARG A 189 -18.33 6.54 3.05
N ASP A 190 -18.88 7.10 4.11
CA ASP A 190 -18.82 8.54 4.37
C ASP A 190 -17.38 8.99 4.68
N ASP A 191 -16.63 8.19 5.45
CA ASP A 191 -15.19 8.40 5.69
C ASP A 191 -14.39 8.38 4.36
N PHE A 192 -14.66 7.42 3.47
CA PHE A 192 -14.03 7.34 2.15
C PHE A 192 -14.35 8.58 1.31
N MET A 193 -15.63 8.94 1.22
CA MET A 193 -16.09 10.08 0.43
C MET A 193 -15.51 11.39 0.96
N GLN A 194 -15.49 11.59 2.28
CA GLN A 194 -14.94 12.79 2.90
C GLN A 194 -13.45 12.96 2.57
N ARG A 195 -12.66 11.89 2.72
CA ARG A 195 -11.22 11.93 2.47
C ARG A 195 -10.91 12.21 1.00
N PHE A 196 -11.52 11.45 0.08
CA PHE A 196 -11.14 11.50 -1.32
C PHE A 196 -11.83 12.61 -2.12
N THR A 197 -12.97 13.14 -1.66
CA THR A 197 -13.54 14.37 -2.26
C THR A 197 -12.59 15.56 -2.06
N LYS A 198 -11.88 15.61 -0.92
CA LYS A 198 -10.92 16.68 -0.61
C LYS A 198 -9.55 16.42 -1.25
N ALA A 199 -9.05 15.18 -1.18
CA ALA A 199 -7.68 14.85 -1.55
C ALA A 199 -7.49 14.38 -3.00
N GLY A 200 -8.52 13.77 -3.59
CA GLY A 200 -8.45 13.11 -4.90
C GLY A 200 -7.49 11.92 -4.96
N PHE A 201 -7.41 11.30 -6.15
CA PHE A 201 -6.59 10.12 -6.43
C PHE A 201 -5.34 10.40 -7.25
N GLN A 202 -5.08 11.66 -7.63
CA GLN A 202 -3.88 12.00 -8.41
C GLN A 202 -2.59 11.54 -7.70
N ALA A 203 -2.44 11.90 -6.42
CA ALA A 203 -1.24 11.58 -5.64
C ALA A 203 -1.15 10.09 -5.23
N PRO A 204 -2.23 9.43 -4.75
CA PRO A 204 -2.19 7.99 -4.50
C PRO A 204 -1.78 7.16 -5.72
N THR A 205 -2.23 7.54 -6.94
CA THR A 205 -1.82 6.83 -8.17
C THR A 205 -0.33 6.97 -8.50
N ASN A 206 0.39 7.91 -7.89
CA ASN A 206 1.84 8.05 -8.11
C ASN A 206 2.66 6.91 -7.49
N TRP A 207 2.14 6.17 -6.50
CA TRP A 207 2.77 4.93 -6.01
C TRP A 207 2.93 3.90 -7.13
N TYR A 208 1.85 3.71 -7.91
CA TYR A 208 1.84 2.83 -9.08
C TYR A 208 2.71 3.38 -10.20
N LYS A 209 2.62 4.68 -10.49
CA LYS A 209 3.42 5.31 -11.56
C LYS A 209 4.90 5.24 -11.25
N ALA A 210 5.33 5.46 -10.01
CA ALA A 210 6.74 5.34 -9.61
C ALA A 210 7.28 3.92 -9.85
N HIS A 211 6.48 2.90 -9.56
CA HIS A 211 6.87 1.51 -9.86
C HIS A 211 6.90 1.25 -11.38
N LEU A 212 5.87 1.70 -12.10
CA LEU A 212 5.77 1.52 -13.56
C LEU A 212 6.92 2.22 -14.31
N THR A 213 7.29 3.43 -13.89
CA THR A 213 8.38 4.21 -14.49
C THR A 213 9.75 3.87 -13.91
N ASN A 214 9.86 2.74 -13.20
CA ASN A 214 11.10 2.18 -12.66
C ASN A 214 11.82 3.00 -11.57
N VAL A 215 11.25 4.10 -11.09
CA VAL A 215 11.83 4.92 -9.99
C VAL A 215 12.23 4.04 -8.81
N GLN A 216 11.41 3.04 -8.49
CA GLN A 216 11.70 2.09 -7.41
C GLN A 216 12.86 1.15 -7.75
N TRP A 217 12.92 0.65 -8.98
CA TRP A 217 14.04 -0.19 -9.42
C TRP A 217 15.36 0.57 -9.37
N GLU A 218 15.39 1.82 -9.84
CA GLU A 218 16.58 2.68 -9.76
C GLU A 218 16.95 2.98 -8.31
N ASP A 219 15.98 3.26 -7.45
CA ASP A 219 16.20 3.53 -6.04
C ASP A 219 16.73 2.30 -5.28
N ASP A 220 16.20 1.13 -5.58
CA ASP A 220 16.57 -0.12 -4.91
C ASP A 220 17.96 -0.64 -5.33
N GLN A 221 18.59 -0.09 -6.37
CA GLN A 221 20.00 -0.36 -6.67
C GLN A 221 20.95 0.12 -5.56
N SER A 222 20.48 1.01 -4.69
CA SER A 222 21.24 1.51 -3.53
C SER A 222 21.28 0.53 -2.35
N ILE A 223 20.52 -0.57 -2.38
CA ILE A 223 20.46 -1.54 -1.29
C ILE A 223 21.76 -2.36 -1.25
N PRO A 224 22.50 -2.37 -0.13
CA PRO A 224 23.66 -3.24 0.02
C PRO A 224 23.25 -4.71 -0.10
N LYS A 225 24.06 -5.52 -0.81
CA LYS A 225 23.74 -6.93 -1.07
C LYS A 225 23.61 -7.75 0.20
N GLU A 226 24.37 -7.40 1.23
CA GLU A 226 24.31 -8.00 2.57
C GLU A 226 22.94 -7.82 3.26
N ASN A 227 22.17 -6.80 2.87
CA ASN A 227 20.84 -6.54 3.42
C ASN A 227 19.72 -7.26 2.64
N HIS A 228 20.05 -7.95 1.54
CA HIS A 228 19.07 -8.70 0.74
C HIS A 228 18.48 -9.90 1.49
N VAL A 229 19.08 -10.35 2.59
CA VAL A 229 18.52 -11.44 3.40
C VAL A 229 17.82 -10.83 4.60
N VAL A 230 16.55 -11.18 4.80
CA VAL A 230 15.78 -10.73 5.96
C VAL A 230 16.23 -11.52 7.18
N ASN A 231 17.06 -10.89 8.02
CA ASN A 231 17.63 -11.47 9.24
C ASN A 231 16.93 -10.99 10.53
N VAL A 232 15.88 -10.19 10.40
CA VAL A 232 15.06 -9.73 11.53
C VAL A 232 13.80 -10.59 11.65
N PRO A 233 13.17 -10.67 12.85
CA PRO A 233 11.88 -11.34 12.99
C PRO A 233 10.86 -10.77 12.01
N PHE A 234 10.23 -11.65 11.24
CA PHE A 234 9.28 -11.31 10.20
C PHE A 234 8.00 -12.15 10.36
N PHE A 235 6.86 -11.54 10.06
CA PHE A 235 5.56 -12.21 10.08
C PHE A 235 4.79 -11.88 8.81
N PHE A 236 4.30 -12.92 8.13
CA PHE A 236 3.51 -12.81 6.91
C PHE A 236 2.07 -13.24 7.17
N VAL A 237 1.12 -12.36 6.82
CA VAL A 237 -0.31 -12.69 6.79
C VAL A 237 -0.78 -12.65 5.35
N GLY A 238 -1.06 -13.83 4.79
CA GLY A 238 -1.62 -13.98 3.46
C GLY A 238 -3.15 -14.10 3.48
N CYS A 239 -3.83 -13.32 2.65
CA CYS A 239 -5.27 -13.42 2.48
C CYS A 239 -5.59 -14.39 1.33
N THR A 240 -6.16 -15.56 1.62
CA THR A 240 -6.46 -16.59 0.61
C THR A 240 -7.50 -16.17 -0.44
N GLY A 241 -8.32 -15.16 -0.12
CA GLY A 241 -9.25 -14.52 -1.07
C GLY A 241 -8.64 -13.39 -1.90
N ASP A 242 -7.38 -13.03 -1.69
CA ASP A 242 -6.71 -11.99 -2.48
C ASP A 242 -6.25 -12.57 -3.82
N THR A 243 -6.87 -12.07 -4.90
CA THR A 243 -6.56 -12.51 -6.25
C THR A 243 -5.23 -11.95 -6.77
N VAL A 244 -4.80 -10.81 -6.25
CA VAL A 244 -3.64 -10.04 -6.70
C VAL A 244 -2.44 -10.32 -5.79
N GLY A 245 -2.60 -10.07 -4.49
CA GLY A 245 -1.64 -10.37 -3.41
C GLY A 245 -1.61 -11.86 -3.05
N ARG A 246 -1.42 -12.72 -4.05
CA ARG A 246 -1.49 -14.17 -3.88
C ARG A 246 -0.49 -14.67 -2.84
N THR A 247 -0.95 -15.54 -1.94
CA THR A 247 -0.14 -16.08 -0.85
C THR A 247 1.05 -16.92 -1.34
N ASP A 248 0.92 -17.60 -2.48
CA ASP A 248 1.99 -18.43 -3.04
C ASP A 248 3.19 -17.63 -3.59
N LEU A 249 3.05 -16.32 -3.82
CA LEU A 249 4.14 -15.48 -4.32
C LEU A 249 5.28 -15.29 -3.31
N ILE A 250 5.01 -15.45 -2.01
CA ILE A 250 6.07 -15.38 -0.98
C ILE A 250 7.13 -16.46 -1.18
N ASN A 251 6.75 -17.61 -1.77
CA ASN A 251 7.66 -18.71 -2.02
C ASN A 251 8.80 -18.33 -2.98
N ILE A 252 8.60 -17.33 -3.86
CA ILE A 252 9.65 -16.83 -4.76
C ILE A 252 10.84 -16.30 -3.95
N LEU A 253 10.58 -15.54 -2.88
CA LEU A 253 11.64 -14.98 -2.04
C LEU A 253 12.26 -16.04 -1.13
N ARG A 254 11.43 -16.98 -0.63
CA ARG A 254 11.90 -18.12 0.16
C ARG A 254 12.85 -19.01 -0.64
N GLU A 255 12.45 -19.42 -1.85
CA GLU A 255 13.24 -20.29 -2.73
C GLU A 255 14.52 -19.60 -3.23
N ALA A 256 14.51 -18.27 -3.33
CA ALA A 256 15.70 -17.48 -3.62
C ALA A 256 16.67 -17.32 -2.42
N GLY A 257 16.32 -17.84 -1.24
CA GLY A 257 17.17 -17.78 -0.04
C GLY A 257 17.09 -16.45 0.73
N TYR A 258 16.14 -15.57 0.40
CA TYR A 258 16.01 -14.26 1.08
C TYR A 258 15.25 -14.33 2.40
N LEU A 259 14.54 -15.44 2.65
CA LEU A 259 13.74 -15.68 3.84
C LEU A 259 14.18 -17.00 4.50
N PRO A 260 15.41 -17.08 5.05
CA PRO A 260 16.00 -18.34 5.53
C PRO A 260 15.23 -18.97 6.69
N ASP A 261 14.64 -18.15 7.56
CA ASP A 261 13.92 -18.60 8.76
C ASP A 261 12.39 -18.59 8.56
N PHE A 262 11.90 -18.50 7.32
CA PHE A 262 10.47 -18.43 7.03
C PHE A 262 9.84 -19.81 6.83
N GLU A 263 8.96 -20.17 7.74
CA GLU A 263 8.06 -21.31 7.63
C GLU A 263 6.63 -20.82 7.35
N MET A 264 5.98 -21.40 6.34
CA MET A 264 4.58 -21.13 6.02
C MET A 264 3.72 -22.17 6.75
N THR A 265 2.92 -21.71 7.72
CA THR A 265 1.98 -22.52 8.49
C THR A 265 0.57 -22.46 7.93
#